data_AF-A0A1J5GYI6-F1
#
_entry.id   AF-A0A1J5GYI6-F1
#
_cell.length_a   1.000
_cell.length_b   1.000
_cell.length_c   1.000
_cell.angle_alpha   90.00
_cell.angle_beta   90.00
_cell.angle_gamma   90.00
#
_symmetry.space_group_name_H-M   'P 1'
#
loop_
_entity.id
_entity.type
_entity.pdbx_description
1 polymer ?
#
loop_
_entity_poly.entity_id
_entity_poly.type
_entity_poly.pdbx_seq_one_letter_code
_entity_poly.pdbx_strand_id
1 'polypeptide(L)'
;MFRKFSKKNFGIEFEQETIKKNNPKKLPNLKQLKYLPKFLTVNEKRKLKISFFFFSASLILLLTIFYFFHLEVRPAVGGEFFEGVVGESEKKAVLDRLVSTKFYKLEEETPLFIILKREKNNQEGAFIEKITLKLYPDFKSAAIALQKKEIDALGFTPPKEIADPRSFSNLNFYSIPLPYFTAVFFNVKKDKLSAETREILSCLTPKEKIWREVLLGEGKIINGSACNKEEIERKLSQIKSPLEISLTTIEDPVLQKIAEIILESWEKAGITTKLVTIKTNEAKNVIREGSFEAILLGVLNKNSDPYPLWHSSQIEPGSNISKFSNRKADELLEKYKLAKDKTKREQYYDEFQKIINKEIPAIFLYSTNYNYLIDKKVKGVKIENLNSPEDRFNSIKDWYIKTKRGRKK
;
A
#
# COMPACT_ATOMS: atom_id res chain seq x y z
N MET A 1 36.47 90.06 50.30
CA MET A 1 36.86 89.13 51.38
C MET A 1 35.59 88.46 51.89
N PHE A 2 35.35 87.17 51.62
CA PHE A 2 34.65 86.20 52.50
C PHE A 2 34.75 84.79 51.87
N ARG A 3 35.01 83.81 52.74
CA ARG A 3 35.67 82.51 52.48
C ARG A 3 34.74 81.42 51.91
N LYS A 4 35.31 80.56 51.06
CA LYS A 4 34.83 79.19 50.75
C LYS A 4 34.83 78.33 52.01
N PHE A 5 33.77 77.55 52.23
CA PHE A 5 33.80 76.38 53.11
C PHE A 5 33.43 75.12 52.32
N SER A 6 34.35 74.14 52.38
CA SER A 6 34.25 72.78 51.86
C SER A 6 33.49 71.89 52.85
N LYS A 7 32.62 71.00 52.37
CA LYS A 7 32.09 69.86 53.12
C LYS A 7 32.17 68.60 52.25
N LYS A 8 33.04 67.66 52.66
CA LYS A 8 33.11 66.28 52.15
C LYS A 8 33.01 65.34 53.36
N ASN A 9 32.30 64.20 53.19
CA ASN A 9 32.35 62.98 54.01
C ASN A 9 31.35 62.73 55.18
N PHE A 10 30.17 63.37 55.27
CA PHE A 10 29.21 63.03 56.36
C PHE A 10 28.07 62.06 55.94
N GLY A 11 28.00 61.63 54.68
CA GLY A 11 26.81 60.94 54.14
C GLY A 11 26.85 59.41 54.09
N ILE A 12 28.02 58.77 54.20
CA ILE A 12 28.18 57.34 53.84
C ILE A 12 28.00 56.40 55.06
N GLU A 13 28.30 56.85 56.28
CA GLU A 13 28.14 56.01 57.49
C GLU A 13 26.70 55.89 57.98
N PHE A 14 25.87 56.93 57.80
CA PHE A 14 24.52 56.98 58.36
C PHE A 14 23.51 56.03 57.66
N GLU A 15 23.75 55.71 56.38
CA GLU A 15 22.88 54.78 55.62
C GLU A 15 23.16 53.30 55.92
N GLN A 16 24.36 52.94 56.40
CA GLN A 16 24.67 51.54 56.71
C GLN A 16 24.02 51.05 58.01
N GLU A 17 23.86 51.93 59.00
CA GLU A 17 23.21 51.59 60.27
C GLU A 17 21.68 51.39 60.14
N THR A 18 21.03 52.13 59.25
CA THR A 18 19.57 52.04 59.05
C THR A 18 19.15 50.75 58.35
N ILE A 19 20.01 50.17 57.50
CA ILE A 19 19.73 48.91 56.80
C ILE A 19 19.82 47.70 57.76
N LYS A 20 20.73 47.71 58.74
CA LYS A 20 20.85 46.63 59.75
C LYS A 20 19.63 46.51 60.68
N LYS A 21 18.79 47.53 60.77
CA LYS A 21 17.62 47.58 61.67
C LYS A 21 16.34 46.98 61.07
N ASN A 22 16.34 46.62 59.79
CA ASN A 22 15.17 46.05 59.12
C ASN A 22 15.27 44.53 58.95
N ASN A 23 14.23 43.87 59.45
CA ASN A 23 14.03 42.43 59.55
C ASN A 23 14.55 41.66 58.30
N PRO A 24 15.62 40.85 58.40
CA PRO A 24 16.36 40.29 57.27
C PRO A 24 15.59 39.23 56.45
N LYS A 25 14.35 38.92 56.81
CA LYS A 25 13.53 37.84 56.23
C LYS A 25 12.39 38.31 55.31
N LYS A 26 12.23 39.62 55.05
CA LYS A 26 11.19 40.11 54.13
C LYS A 26 11.75 40.25 52.72
N LEU A 27 11.24 39.44 51.80
CA LEU A 27 11.50 39.62 50.37
C LEU A 27 10.98 41.01 49.91
N PRO A 28 11.75 41.74 49.09
CA PRO A 28 11.36 43.06 48.63
C PRO A 28 10.11 43.02 47.74
N ASN A 29 9.25 44.02 47.87
CA ASN A 29 8.05 44.18 47.03
C ASN A 29 8.45 44.58 45.59
N LEU A 30 7.62 44.26 44.59
CA LEU A 30 7.78 44.67 43.18
C LEU A 30 8.10 46.16 42.99
N LYS A 31 7.50 47.04 43.81
CA LYS A 31 7.80 48.49 43.79
C LYS A 31 9.21 48.83 44.29
N GLN A 32 9.76 48.03 45.20
CA GLN A 32 11.12 48.19 45.72
C GLN A 32 12.17 47.61 44.75
N LEU A 33 11.86 46.51 44.07
CA LEU A 33 12.73 45.91 43.04
C LEU A 33 13.04 46.85 41.88
N LYS A 34 12.16 47.83 41.59
CA LYS A 34 12.41 48.88 40.60
C LYS A 34 13.65 49.73 40.92
N TYR A 35 14.03 49.87 42.19
CA TYR A 35 15.20 50.63 42.61
C TYR A 35 16.49 49.81 42.65
N LEU A 36 16.41 48.48 42.52
CA LEU A 36 17.55 47.58 42.54
C LEU A 36 18.70 48.00 41.60
N PRO A 37 18.45 48.49 40.36
CA PRO A 37 19.53 48.93 39.47
C PRO A 37 20.32 50.15 39.95
N LYS A 38 19.77 50.95 40.90
CA LYS A 38 20.46 52.13 41.45
C LYS A 38 21.53 51.75 42.49
N PHE A 39 21.38 50.60 43.14
CA PHE A 39 22.27 50.15 44.23
C PHE A 39 23.27 49.06 43.82
N LEU A 40 23.15 48.50 42.61
CA LEU A 40 24.06 47.47 42.11
C LEU A 40 25.31 48.05 41.45
N THR A 41 26.47 47.47 41.77
CA THR A 41 27.74 47.73 41.08
C THR A 41 27.72 47.19 39.65
N VAL A 42 28.69 47.61 38.81
CA VAL A 42 28.80 47.16 37.41
C VAL A 42 28.93 45.63 37.31
N ASN A 43 29.73 45.02 38.20
CA ASN A 43 29.93 43.57 38.24
C ASN A 43 28.68 42.80 38.67
N GLU A 44 27.92 43.33 39.64
CA GLU A 44 26.67 42.72 40.09
C GLU A 44 25.57 42.82 39.03
N LYS A 45 25.50 43.94 38.30
CA LYS A 45 24.60 44.08 37.14
C LYS A 45 24.91 43.04 36.07
N ARG A 46 26.19 42.74 35.81
CA ARG A 46 26.61 41.70 34.86
C ARG A 46 26.21 40.31 35.34
N LYS A 47 26.47 39.97 36.61
CA LYS A 47 26.05 38.69 37.21
C LYS A 47 24.54 38.51 37.17
N LEU A 48 23.77 39.53 37.54
CA LEU A 48 22.31 39.48 37.53
C LEU A 48 21.73 39.30 36.12
N LYS A 49 22.30 39.97 35.11
CA LYS A 49 21.93 39.76 33.70
C LYS A 49 22.22 38.33 33.23
N ILE A 50 23.38 37.79 33.59
CA ILE A 50 23.76 36.41 33.25
C ILE A 50 22.83 35.40 33.94
N SER A 51 22.57 35.56 35.23
CA SER A 51 21.64 34.70 35.98
C SER A 51 20.21 34.81 35.46
N PHE A 52 19.75 36.00 35.09
CA PHE A 52 18.43 36.18 34.48
C PHE A 52 18.37 35.50 33.11
N PHE A 53 19.42 35.61 32.28
CA PHE A 53 19.50 34.90 31.02
C PHE A 53 19.42 33.38 31.21
N PHE A 54 20.19 32.80 32.13
CA PHE A 54 20.13 31.36 32.42
C PHE A 54 18.78 30.94 32.99
N PHE A 55 18.17 31.75 33.86
CA PHE A 55 16.83 31.48 34.39
C PHE A 55 15.77 31.50 33.28
N SER A 56 15.78 32.51 32.40
CA SER A 56 14.88 32.60 31.26
C SER A 56 15.10 31.45 30.27
N ALA A 57 16.36 31.12 29.96
CA ALA A 57 16.71 30.00 29.09
C ALA A 57 16.24 28.66 29.69
N SER A 58 16.43 28.46 31.00
CA SER A 58 15.95 27.28 31.72
C SER A 58 14.43 27.21 31.75
N LEU A 59 13.73 28.34 31.92
CA LEU A 59 12.27 28.38 31.90
C LEU A 59 11.72 28.05 30.50
N ILE A 60 12.33 28.61 29.45
CA ILE A 60 12.00 28.28 28.06
C ILE A 60 12.24 26.79 27.79
N LEU A 61 13.38 26.25 28.24
CA LEU A 61 13.68 24.83 28.11
C LEU A 61 12.64 23.97 28.82
N LEU A 62 12.29 24.29 30.07
CA LEU A 62 11.27 23.57 30.84
C LEU A 62 9.88 23.65 30.20
N LEU A 63 9.48 24.81 29.68
CA LEU A 63 8.21 24.98 28.97
C LEU A 63 8.20 24.20 27.65
N THR A 64 9.34 24.15 26.96
CA THR A 64 9.51 23.38 25.72
C THR A 64 9.43 21.89 26.00
N ILE A 65 10.16 21.40 27.02
CA ILE A 65 10.07 20.03 27.53
C ILE A 65 8.63 19.73 27.92
N PHE A 66 7.99 20.56 28.74
CA PHE A 66 6.60 20.37 29.16
C PHE A 66 5.65 20.25 27.96
N TYR A 67 5.79 21.14 26.97
CA TYR A 67 5.02 21.14 25.72
C TYR A 67 5.18 19.84 24.92
N PHE A 68 6.40 19.29 24.79
CA PHE A 68 6.63 18.04 24.07
C PHE A 68 6.30 16.78 24.90
N PHE A 69 6.43 16.84 26.22
CA PHE A 69 6.17 15.69 27.10
C PHE A 69 4.68 15.50 27.41
N HIS A 70 3.89 16.57 27.49
CA HIS A 70 2.47 16.50 27.92
C HIS A 70 1.45 16.69 26.80
N LEU A 71 1.87 17.13 25.61
CA LEU A 71 0.99 17.26 24.45
C LEU A 71 1.33 16.20 23.40
N GLU A 72 0.29 15.57 22.88
CA GLU A 72 0.39 14.63 21.76
C GLU A 72 -0.34 15.18 20.54
N VAL A 73 0.23 14.91 19.37
CA VAL A 73 -0.36 15.27 18.09
C VAL A 73 -1.47 14.29 17.78
N ARG A 74 -2.70 14.78 17.64
CA ARG A 74 -3.88 13.99 17.31
C ARG A 74 -4.47 14.44 15.96
N PRO A 75 -5.16 13.55 15.23
CA PRO A 75 -5.89 13.93 14.02
C PRO A 75 -6.89 15.07 14.29
N ALA A 76 -7.03 15.95 13.31
CA ALA A 76 -8.02 17.02 13.32
C ALA A 76 -8.82 17.00 12.01
N VAL A 77 -10.11 17.30 12.10
CA VAL A 77 -10.96 17.44 10.93
C VAL A 77 -10.48 18.63 10.09
N GLY A 78 -10.37 18.44 8.78
CA GLY A 78 -9.98 19.46 7.82
C GLY A 78 -9.05 18.95 6.74
N GLY A 79 -8.74 19.84 5.79
CA GLY A 79 -7.90 19.55 4.64
C GLY A 79 -8.70 18.97 3.47
N GLU A 80 -8.08 19.05 2.30
CA GLU A 80 -8.60 18.51 1.04
C GLU A 80 -7.62 17.45 0.55
N PHE A 81 -8.16 16.35 0.06
CA PHE A 81 -7.40 15.23 -0.49
C PHE A 81 -7.72 15.08 -1.98
N PHE A 82 -6.68 15.06 -2.82
CA PHE A 82 -6.81 14.94 -4.26
C PHE A 82 -6.32 13.57 -4.73
N GLU A 83 -7.22 12.74 -5.27
CA GLU A 83 -6.90 11.42 -5.83
C GLU A 83 -6.95 11.50 -7.36
N GLY A 84 -5.88 11.10 -8.04
CA GLY A 84 -5.89 10.88 -9.48
C GLY A 84 -6.55 9.54 -9.82
N VAL A 85 -7.47 9.56 -10.78
CA VAL A 85 -8.18 8.38 -11.26
C VAL A 85 -8.10 8.31 -12.78
N VAL A 86 -7.78 7.13 -13.30
CA VAL A 86 -7.63 6.87 -14.74
C VAL A 86 -8.66 5.81 -15.15
N GLY A 87 -9.50 6.16 -16.13
CA GLY A 87 -10.51 5.25 -16.68
C GLY A 87 -11.85 5.22 -15.92
N GLU A 88 -12.93 4.99 -16.68
CA GLU A 88 -14.31 5.04 -16.17
C GLU A 88 -14.64 3.92 -15.17
N SER A 89 -14.05 2.73 -15.35
CA SER A 89 -14.28 1.60 -14.43
C SER A 89 -13.75 1.89 -13.03
N GLU A 90 -12.53 2.44 -12.93
CA GLU A 90 -11.96 2.80 -11.63
C GLU A 90 -12.65 4.02 -11.03
N LYS A 91 -13.01 5.03 -11.85
CA LYS A 91 -13.85 6.16 -11.42
C LYS A 91 -15.10 5.67 -10.70
N LYS A 92 -15.88 4.79 -11.34
CA LYS A 92 -17.12 4.25 -10.77
C LYS A 92 -16.85 3.48 -9.46
N ALA A 93 -15.87 2.59 -9.46
CA ALA A 93 -15.56 1.75 -8.30
C ALA A 93 -15.12 2.58 -7.08
N VAL A 94 -14.26 3.59 -7.28
CA VAL A 94 -13.80 4.49 -6.21
C VAL A 94 -14.94 5.35 -5.68
N LEU A 95 -15.74 5.93 -6.56
CA LEU A 95 -16.90 6.73 -6.17
C LEU A 95 -17.89 5.91 -5.33
N ASP A 96 -18.29 4.74 -5.84
CA ASP A 96 -19.20 3.82 -5.14
C ASP A 96 -18.64 3.45 -3.76
N ARG A 97 -17.34 3.13 -3.67
CA ARG A 97 -16.68 2.81 -2.40
C ARG A 97 -16.75 3.96 -1.41
N LEU A 98 -16.32 5.16 -1.79
CA LEU A 98 -16.28 6.30 -0.88
C LEU A 98 -17.67 6.68 -0.36
N VAL A 99 -18.68 6.68 -1.24
CA VAL A 99 -20.07 6.95 -0.87
C VAL A 99 -20.64 5.84 0.03
N SER A 100 -20.32 4.57 -0.23
CA SER A 100 -20.79 3.44 0.57
C SER A 100 -20.37 3.51 2.05
N THR A 101 -19.25 4.19 2.36
CA THR A 101 -18.78 4.37 3.74
C THR A 101 -19.70 5.24 4.59
N LYS A 102 -20.58 6.05 3.96
CA LYS A 102 -21.41 7.09 4.59
C LYS A 102 -20.63 8.21 5.26
N PHE A 103 -19.30 8.24 5.14
CA PHE A 103 -18.48 9.36 5.61
C PHE A 103 -18.45 10.52 4.62
N TYR A 104 -18.78 10.26 3.36
CA TYR A 104 -18.71 11.21 2.27
C TYR A 104 -19.99 11.15 1.43
N LYS A 105 -20.44 12.31 0.95
CA LYS A 105 -21.49 12.44 -0.07
C LYS A 105 -20.96 13.16 -1.30
N LEU A 106 -21.53 12.84 -2.44
CA LEU A 106 -21.27 13.56 -3.69
C LEU A 106 -21.73 15.03 -3.54
N GLU A 107 -20.84 15.98 -3.83
CA GLU A 107 -21.12 17.43 -3.88
C GLU A 107 -21.21 17.91 -5.33
N GLU A 108 -20.29 17.46 -6.20
CA GLU A 108 -20.22 17.87 -7.60
C GLU A 108 -19.61 16.75 -8.46
N GLU A 109 -20.11 16.55 -9.68
CA GLU A 109 -19.51 15.68 -10.69
C GLU A 109 -19.40 16.42 -12.02
N THR A 110 -18.19 16.45 -12.58
CA THR A 110 -17.89 17.01 -13.90
C THR A 110 -17.10 15.97 -14.72
N PRO A 111 -16.91 16.20 -16.04
CA PRO A 111 -16.05 15.33 -16.85
C PRO A 111 -14.58 15.28 -16.40
N LEU A 112 -14.10 16.27 -15.62
CA LEU A 112 -12.70 16.37 -15.21
C LEU A 112 -12.48 16.02 -13.74
N PHE A 113 -13.50 16.14 -12.89
CA PHE A 113 -13.36 15.85 -11.47
C PHE A 113 -14.69 15.53 -10.79
N ILE A 114 -14.60 14.78 -9.69
CA ILE A 114 -15.69 14.52 -8.75
C ILE A 114 -15.30 15.07 -7.39
N ILE A 115 -16.20 15.78 -6.74
CA ILE A 115 -16.03 16.29 -5.40
C ILE A 115 -16.94 15.54 -4.44
N LEU A 116 -16.36 14.99 -3.39
CA LEU A 116 -17.07 14.44 -2.24
C LEU A 116 -16.82 15.27 -0.99
N LYS A 117 -17.89 15.55 -0.25
CA LYS A 117 -17.86 16.29 1.00
C LYS A 117 -18.12 15.39 2.18
N ARG A 118 -17.36 15.62 3.25
CA ARG A 118 -17.51 14.93 4.53
C ARG A 118 -18.91 15.12 5.12
N GLU A 119 -19.51 14.03 5.57
CA GLU A 119 -20.77 14.01 6.30
C GLU A 119 -20.54 14.06 7.81
N LYS A 120 -21.32 14.90 8.50
CA LYS A 120 -21.27 15.10 9.95
C LYS A 120 -22.26 14.16 10.65
N ASN A 121 -22.02 12.85 10.63
CA ASN A 121 -22.83 11.90 11.41
C ASN A 121 -22.30 11.76 12.86
N ASN A 122 -23.23 11.60 13.81
CA ASN A 122 -23.05 11.81 15.26
C ASN A 122 -22.20 10.77 16.03
N GLN A 123 -21.51 9.85 15.35
CA GLN A 123 -20.52 8.97 15.98
C GLN A 123 -19.35 8.73 15.00
N GLU A 124 -18.16 9.23 15.37
CA GLU A 124 -16.86 9.01 14.69
C GLU A 124 -16.87 9.07 13.15
N GLY A 125 -16.82 10.29 12.60
CA GLY A 125 -16.64 10.53 11.17
C GLY A 125 -15.17 10.65 10.75
N ALA A 126 -14.90 10.55 9.43
CA ALA A 126 -13.58 10.73 8.84
C ALA A 126 -12.95 12.10 9.17
N PHE A 127 -11.62 12.27 9.02
CA PHE A 127 -10.97 13.56 9.30
C PHE A 127 -10.83 14.46 8.07
N ILE A 128 -10.70 13.90 6.87
CA ILE A 128 -10.58 14.70 5.64
C ILE A 128 -11.93 15.35 5.33
N GLU A 129 -11.95 16.68 5.15
CA GLU A 129 -13.19 17.45 4.93
C GLU A 129 -13.72 17.30 3.50
N LYS A 130 -12.81 17.23 2.52
CA LYS A 130 -13.13 17.17 1.09
C LYS A 130 -12.23 16.20 0.36
N ILE A 131 -12.81 15.34 -0.47
CA ILE A 131 -12.08 14.45 -1.38
C ILE A 131 -12.42 14.87 -2.81
N THR A 132 -11.40 15.09 -3.63
CA THR A 132 -11.54 15.42 -5.04
C THR A 132 -10.90 14.33 -5.87
N LEU A 133 -11.71 13.59 -6.63
CA LEU A 133 -11.22 12.65 -7.63
C LEU A 133 -10.95 13.44 -8.92
N LYS A 134 -9.69 13.57 -9.34
CA LYS A 134 -9.32 14.18 -10.62
C LYS A 134 -9.20 13.10 -11.69
N LEU A 135 -9.94 13.27 -12.78
CA LEU A 135 -10.04 12.27 -13.85
C LEU A 135 -8.99 12.57 -14.92
N TYR A 136 -8.20 11.55 -15.27
CA TYR A 136 -7.16 11.64 -16.28
C TYR A 136 -7.41 10.64 -17.41
N PRO A 137 -7.08 11.00 -18.66
CA PRO A 137 -7.24 10.11 -19.81
C PRO A 137 -6.23 8.96 -19.82
N ASP A 138 -5.07 9.12 -19.16
CA ASP A 138 -3.98 8.15 -19.18
C ASP A 138 -3.11 8.24 -17.90
N PHE A 139 -2.37 7.17 -17.61
CA PHE A 139 -1.50 7.09 -16.42
C PHE A 139 -0.31 8.03 -16.46
N LYS A 140 0.19 8.41 -17.66
CA LYS A 140 1.35 9.30 -17.80
C LYS A 140 0.97 10.72 -17.40
N SER A 141 -0.17 11.23 -17.87
CA SER A 141 -0.67 12.56 -17.46
C SER A 141 -1.00 12.61 -15.95
N ALA A 142 -1.59 11.56 -15.40
CA ALA A 142 -1.84 11.45 -13.97
C ALA A 142 -0.54 11.41 -13.14
N ALA A 143 0.47 10.65 -13.57
CA ALA A 143 1.77 10.57 -12.90
C ALA A 143 2.51 11.92 -12.92
N ILE A 144 2.43 12.67 -14.03
CA ILE A 144 2.97 14.04 -14.11
C ILE A 144 2.27 14.97 -13.11
N ALA A 145 0.93 14.90 -13.00
CA ALA A 145 0.18 15.70 -12.04
C ALA A 145 0.57 15.38 -10.59
N LEU A 146 0.83 14.10 -10.29
CA LEU A 146 1.35 13.67 -8.99
C LEU A 146 2.74 14.24 -8.71
N GLN A 147 3.66 14.18 -9.68
CA GLN A 147 5.01 14.78 -9.56
C GLN A 147 4.95 16.29 -9.32
N LYS A 148 4.02 16.98 -10.00
CA LYS A 148 3.75 18.41 -9.83
C LYS A 148 2.99 18.76 -8.55
N LYS A 149 2.59 17.76 -7.75
CA LYS A 149 1.77 17.91 -6.53
C LYS A 149 0.39 18.54 -6.78
N GLU A 150 -0.13 18.38 -8.00
CA GLU A 150 -1.50 18.76 -8.35
C GLU A 150 -2.53 17.76 -7.80
N ILE A 151 -2.10 16.52 -7.58
CA ILE A 151 -2.81 15.48 -6.84
C ILE A 151 -1.94 14.96 -5.70
N ASP A 152 -2.59 14.38 -4.70
CA ASP A 152 -1.95 13.84 -3.50
C ASP A 152 -1.68 12.35 -3.63
N ALA A 153 -2.44 11.65 -4.45
CA ALA A 153 -2.31 10.21 -4.64
C ALA A 153 -2.77 9.78 -6.03
N LEU A 154 -2.34 8.60 -6.45
CA LEU A 154 -2.73 7.98 -7.71
C LEU A 154 -3.01 6.50 -7.48
N GLY A 155 -4.25 6.08 -7.74
CA GLY A 155 -4.78 4.73 -7.50
C GLY A 155 -3.84 3.64 -8.00
N PHE A 156 -3.58 3.61 -9.30
CA PHE A 156 -2.61 2.70 -9.89
C PHE A 156 -1.54 3.49 -10.63
N THR A 157 -0.27 3.18 -10.35
CA THR A 157 0.85 3.74 -11.08
C THR A 157 1.65 2.61 -11.75
N PRO A 158 1.64 2.53 -13.09
CA PRO A 158 2.49 1.57 -13.83
C PRO A 158 3.97 1.73 -13.42
N PRO A 159 4.72 0.64 -13.18
CA PRO A 159 6.14 0.69 -12.82
C PRO A 159 6.99 1.56 -13.75
N LYS A 160 6.68 1.58 -15.05
CA LYS A 160 7.35 2.43 -16.04
C LYS A 160 7.26 3.93 -15.71
N GLU A 161 6.17 4.38 -15.08
CA GLU A 161 5.97 5.78 -14.68
C GLU A 161 6.63 6.09 -13.32
N ILE A 162 7.05 5.05 -12.57
CA ILE A 162 7.78 5.15 -11.29
C ILE A 162 9.29 4.91 -11.48
N ALA A 163 9.79 4.87 -12.72
CA ALA A 163 11.15 4.46 -13.04
C ALA A 163 12.26 5.31 -12.39
N ASP A 164 11.98 6.57 -11.99
CA ASP A 164 12.87 7.35 -11.12
C ASP A 164 12.23 7.59 -9.73
N PRO A 165 12.54 6.76 -8.73
CA PRO A 165 12.05 6.92 -7.36
C PRO A 165 12.38 8.27 -6.72
N ARG A 166 13.43 8.98 -7.19
CA ARG A 166 13.82 10.29 -6.63
C ARG A 166 12.76 11.35 -6.89
N SER A 167 12.05 11.24 -8.02
CA SER A 167 10.94 12.12 -8.38
C SER A 167 9.75 12.04 -7.41
N PHE A 168 9.70 10.99 -6.59
CA PHE A 168 8.60 10.70 -5.66
C PHE A 168 9.05 10.60 -4.20
N SER A 169 10.18 11.22 -3.83
CA SER A 169 10.77 11.12 -2.48
C SER A 169 9.84 11.55 -1.33
N ASN A 170 8.84 12.38 -1.61
CA ASN A 170 7.81 12.83 -0.67
C ASN A 170 6.56 11.93 -0.59
N LEU A 171 6.54 10.82 -1.34
CA LEU A 171 5.41 9.89 -1.37
C LEU A 171 5.72 8.62 -0.58
N ASN A 172 4.67 8.00 -0.04
CA ASN A 172 4.67 6.61 0.37
C ASN A 172 4.32 5.75 -0.84
N PHE A 173 5.07 4.67 -1.04
CA PHE A 173 4.82 3.68 -2.09
C PHE A 173 4.28 2.41 -1.46
N TYR A 174 3.09 2.01 -1.89
CA TYR A 174 2.48 0.75 -1.53
C TYR A 174 2.42 -0.14 -2.77
N SER A 175 3.15 -1.26 -2.77
CA SER A 175 3.01 -2.31 -3.77
C SER A 175 2.26 -3.47 -3.14
N ILE A 176 0.97 -3.57 -3.45
CA ILE A 176 0.05 -4.47 -2.76
C ILE A 176 -0.33 -5.61 -3.71
N PRO A 177 -0.12 -6.89 -3.36
CA PRO A 177 -0.54 -7.99 -4.22
C PRO A 177 -2.07 -8.00 -4.31
N LEU A 178 -2.60 -7.93 -5.53
CA LEU A 178 -4.02 -8.22 -5.74
C LEU A 178 -4.21 -9.73 -5.78
N PRO A 179 -5.40 -10.23 -5.39
CA PRO A 179 -5.77 -11.62 -5.59
C PRO A 179 -6.03 -11.95 -7.07
N TYR A 180 -5.31 -11.33 -8.00
CA TYR A 180 -5.44 -11.57 -9.41
C TYR A 180 -4.14 -12.15 -9.94
N PHE A 181 -4.23 -13.31 -10.58
CA PHE A 181 -3.10 -13.93 -11.23
C PHE A 181 -3.50 -14.49 -12.58
N THR A 182 -2.55 -14.60 -13.49
CA THR A 182 -2.74 -15.28 -14.77
C THR A 182 -2.00 -16.60 -14.77
N ALA A 183 -2.66 -17.62 -15.30
CA ALA A 183 -2.11 -18.96 -15.40
C ALA A 183 -2.62 -19.67 -16.66
N VAL A 184 -1.84 -20.67 -17.10
CA VAL A 184 -2.31 -21.68 -18.06
C VAL A 184 -2.87 -22.85 -17.25
N PHE A 185 -4.16 -23.07 -17.30
CA PHE A 185 -4.83 -24.20 -16.63
C PHE A 185 -4.88 -25.39 -17.58
N PHE A 186 -4.54 -26.58 -17.09
CA PHE A 186 -4.66 -27.81 -17.84
C PHE A 186 -5.93 -28.54 -17.46
N ASN A 187 -6.69 -29.02 -18.45
CA ASN A 187 -7.70 -30.03 -18.21
C ASN A 187 -7.00 -31.36 -17.92
N VAL A 188 -6.79 -31.67 -16.64
CA VAL A 188 -6.02 -32.85 -16.22
C VAL A 188 -6.69 -34.19 -16.54
N LYS A 189 -7.93 -34.17 -17.07
CA LYS A 189 -8.66 -35.35 -17.55
C LYS A 189 -8.34 -35.71 -19.00
N LYS A 190 -7.54 -34.91 -19.72
CA LYS A 190 -7.09 -35.22 -21.09
C LYS A 190 -5.86 -36.13 -21.03
N ASP A 191 -5.94 -37.30 -21.64
CA ASP A 191 -4.89 -38.34 -21.58
C ASP A 191 -3.50 -37.86 -22.02
N LYS A 192 -3.45 -36.99 -23.04
CA LYS A 192 -2.17 -36.43 -23.55
C LYS A 192 -1.50 -35.42 -22.62
N LEU A 193 -2.21 -34.92 -21.61
CA LEU A 193 -1.69 -33.99 -20.61
C LEU A 193 -1.30 -34.75 -19.35
N SER A 194 -0.38 -35.71 -19.46
CA SER A 194 0.18 -36.41 -18.30
C SER A 194 0.91 -35.44 -17.35
N ALA A 195 1.20 -35.87 -16.12
CA ALA A 195 1.97 -35.04 -15.18
C ALA A 195 3.34 -34.64 -15.76
N GLU A 196 4.00 -35.56 -16.47
CA GLU A 196 5.26 -35.33 -17.16
C GLU A 196 5.11 -34.30 -18.29
N THR A 197 4.06 -34.42 -19.12
CA THR A 197 3.78 -33.43 -20.17
C THR A 197 3.58 -32.04 -19.57
N ARG A 198 2.80 -31.92 -18.49
CA ARG A 198 2.54 -30.63 -17.82
C ARG A 198 3.80 -30.03 -17.21
N GLU A 199 4.69 -30.86 -16.68
CA GLU A 199 6.01 -30.44 -16.19
C GLU A 199 6.87 -29.86 -17.31
N ILE A 200 6.95 -30.56 -18.45
CA ILE A 200 7.68 -30.09 -19.64
C ILE A 200 7.13 -28.75 -20.14
N LEU A 201 5.80 -28.64 -20.31
CA LEU A 201 5.17 -27.40 -20.76
C LEU A 201 5.38 -26.22 -19.80
N SER A 202 5.33 -26.50 -18.48
CA SER A 202 5.62 -25.51 -17.43
C SER A 202 7.04 -24.99 -17.52
N CYS A 203 8.00 -25.89 -17.73
CA CYS A 203 9.42 -25.60 -17.91
C CYS A 203 9.73 -24.80 -19.17
N LEU A 204 9.06 -25.11 -20.27
CA LEU A 204 9.24 -24.43 -21.54
C LEU A 204 8.55 -23.06 -21.60
N THR A 205 7.68 -22.73 -20.63
CA THR A 205 6.96 -21.45 -20.63
C THR A 205 7.89 -20.28 -20.26
N PRO A 206 8.08 -19.29 -21.15
CA PRO A 206 9.10 -18.26 -21.00
C PRO A 206 8.61 -17.07 -20.16
N LYS A 207 8.35 -17.28 -18.86
CA LYS A 207 7.76 -16.27 -17.96
C LYS A 207 8.50 -14.93 -17.95
N GLU A 208 9.84 -14.94 -17.97
CA GLU A 208 10.68 -13.74 -18.01
C GLU A 208 10.51 -12.93 -19.30
N LYS A 209 10.38 -13.62 -20.45
CA LYS A 209 10.13 -12.98 -21.75
C LYS A 209 8.77 -12.28 -21.73
N ILE A 210 7.74 -12.98 -21.25
CA ILE A 210 6.38 -12.44 -21.11
C ILE A 210 6.35 -11.21 -20.19
N TRP A 211 6.98 -11.31 -19.02
CA TRP A 211 7.02 -10.22 -18.04
C TRP A 211 7.69 -8.96 -18.59
N ARG A 212 8.76 -9.12 -19.38
CA ARG A 212 9.50 -8.01 -19.97
C ARG A 212 8.82 -7.41 -21.20
N GLU A 213 8.39 -8.24 -22.14
CA GLU A 213 7.94 -7.80 -23.46
C GLU A 213 6.45 -7.45 -23.50
N VAL A 214 5.61 -8.15 -22.72
CA VAL A 214 4.16 -7.92 -22.71
C VAL A 214 3.72 -7.12 -21.50
N LEU A 215 4.19 -7.50 -20.31
CA LEU A 215 3.82 -6.81 -19.08
C LEU A 215 4.70 -5.58 -18.80
N LEU A 216 5.77 -5.36 -19.57
CA LEU A 216 6.67 -4.21 -19.42
C LEU A 216 7.21 -4.03 -17.99
N GLY A 217 7.45 -5.15 -17.29
CA GLY A 217 7.88 -5.16 -15.90
C GLY A 217 6.75 -5.10 -14.87
N GLU A 218 5.48 -5.14 -15.28
CA GLU A 218 4.31 -5.16 -14.40
C GLU A 218 4.05 -6.51 -13.77
N GLY A 219 3.56 -6.47 -12.53
CA GLY A 219 3.28 -7.67 -11.74
C GLY A 219 4.54 -8.38 -11.27
N LYS A 220 4.32 -9.52 -10.59
CA LYS A 220 5.36 -10.38 -10.05
C LYS A 220 5.24 -11.76 -10.67
N ILE A 221 6.36 -12.31 -11.14
CA ILE A 221 6.41 -13.68 -11.65
C ILE A 221 6.09 -14.66 -10.52
N ILE A 222 5.19 -15.60 -10.80
CA ILE A 222 4.85 -16.69 -9.88
C ILE A 222 5.71 -17.89 -10.26
N ASN A 223 6.69 -18.19 -9.41
CA ASN A 223 7.53 -19.36 -9.59
C ASN A 223 6.75 -20.63 -9.18
N GLY A 224 6.73 -21.61 -10.07
CA GLY A 224 6.21 -22.94 -9.78
C GLY A 224 7.35 -23.88 -9.38
N SER A 225 7.17 -25.17 -9.63
CA SER A 225 8.21 -26.18 -9.42
C SER A 225 9.50 -25.83 -10.17
N ALA A 226 10.63 -26.09 -9.50
CA ALA A 226 11.95 -25.88 -10.07
C ALA A 226 12.11 -26.71 -11.34
N CYS A 227 12.64 -26.08 -12.39
CA CYS A 227 12.85 -26.71 -13.68
C CYS A 227 14.33 -27.05 -13.87
N ASN A 228 14.65 -28.32 -14.14
CA ASN A 228 15.98 -28.73 -14.59
C ASN A 228 15.98 -28.91 -16.11
N LYS A 229 16.66 -28.01 -16.84
CA LYS A 229 16.66 -28.01 -18.31
C LYS A 229 17.17 -29.32 -18.92
N GLU A 230 18.25 -29.89 -18.38
CA GLU A 230 18.84 -31.14 -18.89
C GLU A 230 17.87 -32.33 -18.74
N GLU A 231 17.14 -32.37 -17.62
CA GLU A 231 16.14 -33.41 -17.38
C GLU A 231 14.96 -33.28 -18.34
N ILE A 232 14.52 -32.05 -18.64
CA ILE A 232 13.41 -31.79 -19.56
C ILE A 232 13.78 -32.17 -20.99
N GLU A 233 14.98 -31.84 -21.46
CA GLU A 233 15.44 -32.25 -22.79
C GLU A 233 15.45 -33.79 -22.93
N ARG A 234 15.89 -34.49 -21.89
CA ARG A 234 15.82 -35.96 -21.84
C ARG A 234 14.37 -36.45 -21.89
N LYS A 235 13.46 -35.90 -21.07
CA LYS A 235 12.04 -36.31 -21.05
C LYS A 235 11.35 -36.04 -22.39
N LEU A 236 11.62 -34.88 -23.00
CA LEU A 236 11.11 -34.48 -24.31
C LEU A 236 11.50 -35.49 -25.41
N SER A 237 12.74 -35.98 -25.39
CA SER A 237 13.20 -37.01 -26.33
C SER A 237 12.51 -38.38 -26.19
N GLN A 238 11.87 -38.64 -25.05
CA GLN A 238 11.18 -39.90 -24.75
C GLN A 238 9.70 -39.87 -25.16
N ILE A 239 9.16 -38.70 -25.53
CA ILE A 239 7.78 -38.57 -26.00
C ILE A 239 7.67 -39.21 -27.38
N LYS A 240 7.04 -40.39 -27.42
CA LYS A 240 6.73 -41.10 -28.68
C LYS A 240 5.52 -40.42 -29.32
N SER A 241 5.70 -39.83 -30.52
CA SER A 241 4.70 -39.11 -31.35
C SER A 241 4.78 -37.58 -31.21
N PRO A 242 4.55 -36.80 -32.29
CA PRO A 242 4.42 -35.35 -32.17
C PRO A 242 3.29 -35.02 -31.19
N LEU A 243 3.66 -34.36 -30.11
CA LEU A 243 2.72 -33.86 -29.11
C LEU A 243 1.99 -32.67 -29.71
N GLU A 244 0.68 -32.79 -29.92
CA GLU A 244 -0.16 -31.67 -30.35
C GLU A 244 -0.94 -31.10 -29.16
N ILE A 245 -0.81 -29.79 -28.90
CA ILE A 245 -1.49 -29.10 -27.80
C ILE A 245 -2.24 -27.87 -28.32
N SER A 246 -3.52 -27.78 -27.98
CA SER A 246 -4.29 -26.54 -28.15
C SER A 246 -4.24 -25.69 -26.88
N LEU A 247 -3.96 -24.39 -27.04
CA LEU A 247 -4.05 -23.39 -25.99
C LEU A 247 -5.23 -22.47 -26.28
N THR A 248 -6.25 -22.54 -25.43
CA THR A 248 -7.42 -21.67 -25.50
C THR A 248 -7.16 -20.37 -24.73
N THR A 249 -7.61 -19.23 -25.23
CA THR A 249 -7.64 -17.94 -24.52
C THR A 249 -8.88 -17.15 -24.93
N ILE A 250 -9.21 -16.10 -24.20
CA ILE A 250 -10.29 -15.17 -24.57
C ILE A 250 -9.81 -14.09 -25.56
N GLU A 251 -10.76 -13.41 -26.22
CA GLU A 251 -10.55 -12.20 -27.05
C GLU A 251 -10.05 -11.01 -26.21
N ASP A 252 -8.86 -11.16 -25.63
CA ASP A 252 -8.13 -10.13 -24.91
C ASP A 252 -6.74 -9.99 -25.56
N PRO A 253 -6.38 -8.80 -26.11
CA PRO A 253 -5.13 -8.62 -26.82
C PRO A 253 -3.88 -8.94 -25.99
N VAL A 254 -3.91 -8.70 -24.68
CA VAL A 254 -2.78 -8.99 -23.78
C VAL A 254 -2.64 -10.49 -23.61
N LEU A 255 -3.72 -11.21 -23.28
CA LEU A 255 -3.68 -12.66 -23.13
C LEU A 255 -3.36 -13.38 -24.45
N GLN A 256 -3.88 -12.91 -25.58
CA GLN A 256 -3.51 -13.42 -26.90
C GLN A 256 -2.01 -13.28 -27.15
N LYS A 257 -1.43 -12.11 -26.84
CA LYS A 257 0.01 -11.92 -27.02
C LYS A 257 0.85 -12.84 -26.14
N ILE A 258 0.37 -13.09 -24.91
CA ILE A 258 1.01 -14.01 -23.99
C ILE A 258 0.90 -15.45 -24.49
N ALA A 259 -0.26 -15.86 -24.98
CA ALA A 259 -0.47 -17.16 -25.58
C ALA A 259 0.46 -17.40 -26.78
N GLU A 260 0.59 -16.43 -27.68
CA GLU A 260 1.53 -16.50 -28.82
C GLU A 260 2.97 -16.77 -28.37
N ILE A 261 3.46 -16.05 -27.35
CA ILE A 261 4.82 -16.22 -26.83
C ILE A 261 5.01 -17.60 -26.18
N ILE A 262 3.99 -18.11 -25.49
CA ILE A 262 4.01 -19.46 -24.89
C ILE A 262 4.09 -20.52 -25.99
N LEU A 263 3.24 -20.41 -27.01
CA LEU A 263 3.18 -21.34 -28.13
C LEU A 263 4.48 -21.32 -28.93
N GLU A 264 5.04 -20.15 -29.24
CA GLU A 264 6.35 -20.00 -29.90
C GLU A 264 7.45 -20.78 -29.13
N SER A 265 7.41 -20.74 -27.80
CA SER A 265 8.39 -21.43 -26.95
C SER A 265 8.20 -22.95 -26.96
N TRP A 266 6.94 -23.42 -26.93
CA TRP A 266 6.62 -24.84 -27.02
C TRP A 266 6.96 -25.41 -28.41
N GLU A 267 6.71 -24.66 -29.48
CA GLU A 267 7.03 -25.05 -30.86
C GLU A 267 8.53 -25.19 -31.11
N LYS A 268 9.36 -24.32 -30.51
CA LYS A 268 10.82 -24.45 -30.56
C LYS A 268 11.33 -25.76 -29.94
N ALA A 269 10.55 -26.37 -29.06
CA ALA A 269 10.81 -27.68 -28.47
C ALA A 269 10.22 -28.84 -29.31
N GLY A 270 9.69 -28.58 -30.51
CA GLY A 270 9.13 -29.61 -31.39
C GLY A 270 7.70 -30.04 -31.04
N ILE A 271 6.99 -29.29 -30.22
CA ILE A 271 5.57 -29.52 -29.88
C ILE A 271 4.71 -28.81 -30.93
N THR A 272 3.78 -29.53 -31.56
CA THR A 272 2.80 -28.91 -32.47
C THR A 272 1.77 -28.16 -31.64
N THR A 273 1.51 -26.90 -31.95
CA THR A 273 0.55 -26.12 -31.16
C THR A 273 -0.53 -25.44 -31.98
N LYS A 274 -1.66 -25.14 -31.33
CA LYS A 274 -2.77 -24.39 -31.93
C LYS A 274 -3.32 -23.39 -30.93
N LEU A 275 -3.36 -22.11 -31.32
CA LEU A 275 -4.08 -21.09 -30.57
C LEU A 275 -5.58 -21.18 -30.87
N VAL A 276 -6.41 -21.22 -29.83
CA VAL A 276 -7.87 -21.13 -29.94
C VAL A 276 -8.31 -19.88 -29.19
N THR A 277 -8.89 -18.92 -29.90
CA THR A 277 -9.48 -17.73 -29.27
C THR A 277 -10.99 -17.91 -29.19
N ILE A 278 -11.56 -17.64 -28.01
CA ILE A 278 -13.00 -17.66 -27.75
C ILE A 278 -13.48 -16.31 -27.23
N LYS A 279 -14.79 -16.05 -27.32
CA LYS A 279 -15.35 -14.83 -26.73
C LYS A 279 -15.36 -14.91 -25.20
N THR A 280 -15.20 -13.78 -24.52
CA THR A 280 -15.16 -13.72 -23.05
C THR A 280 -16.41 -14.30 -22.38
N ASN A 281 -17.59 -14.11 -22.97
CA ASN A 281 -18.85 -14.67 -22.47
C ASN A 281 -18.97 -16.20 -22.67
N GLU A 282 -18.19 -16.79 -23.57
CA GLU A 282 -18.18 -18.24 -23.83
C GLU A 282 -17.24 -18.98 -22.87
N ALA A 283 -16.25 -18.30 -22.29
CA ALA A 283 -15.23 -18.90 -21.42
C ALA A 283 -15.82 -19.75 -20.29
N LYS A 284 -16.88 -19.27 -19.63
CA LYS A 284 -17.53 -20.03 -18.55
C LYS A 284 -18.10 -21.37 -19.04
N ASN A 285 -18.69 -21.40 -20.23
CA ASN A 285 -19.25 -22.63 -20.79
C ASN A 285 -18.14 -23.60 -21.21
N VAL A 286 -17.09 -23.10 -21.87
CA VAL A 286 -15.91 -23.90 -22.25
C VAL A 286 -15.25 -24.54 -21.02
N ILE A 287 -15.10 -23.79 -19.93
CA ILE A 287 -14.53 -24.31 -18.67
C ILE A 287 -15.45 -25.38 -18.07
N ARG A 288 -16.75 -25.09 -17.99
CA ARG A 288 -17.74 -26.01 -17.40
C ARG A 288 -17.79 -27.33 -18.18
N GLU A 289 -17.83 -27.27 -19.51
CA GLU A 289 -17.86 -28.45 -20.39
C GLU A 289 -16.50 -29.15 -20.49
N GLY A 290 -15.40 -28.48 -20.14
CA GLY A 290 -14.06 -29.03 -20.28
C GLY A 290 -13.62 -29.18 -21.75
N SER A 291 -14.16 -28.35 -22.65
CA SER A 291 -13.91 -28.34 -24.09
C SER A 291 -12.60 -27.62 -24.46
N PHE A 292 -11.55 -27.85 -23.67
CA PHE A 292 -10.21 -27.32 -23.87
C PHE A 292 -9.16 -28.32 -23.34
N GLU A 293 -7.92 -28.12 -23.75
CA GLU A 293 -6.77 -28.90 -23.27
C GLU A 293 -5.95 -28.06 -22.29
N ALA A 294 -5.39 -26.95 -22.77
CA ALA A 294 -4.86 -25.88 -21.95
C ALA A 294 -5.69 -24.61 -22.15
N ILE A 295 -5.88 -23.81 -21.12
CA ILE A 295 -6.56 -22.51 -21.22
C ILE A 295 -5.80 -21.44 -20.43
N LEU A 296 -5.46 -20.33 -21.09
CA LEU A 296 -4.81 -19.17 -20.49
C LEU A 296 -5.87 -18.16 -20.03
N LEU A 297 -5.91 -17.88 -18.73
CA LEU A 297 -6.84 -16.91 -18.15
C LEU A 297 -6.21 -16.15 -16.98
N GLY A 298 -6.62 -14.90 -16.83
CA GLY A 298 -6.50 -14.18 -15.57
C GLY A 298 -7.66 -14.49 -14.64
N VAL A 299 -7.36 -14.81 -13.38
CA VAL A 299 -8.31 -15.30 -12.39
C VAL A 299 -8.24 -14.46 -11.13
N LEU A 300 -9.41 -14.02 -10.65
CA LEU A 300 -9.58 -13.38 -9.36
C LEU A 300 -9.80 -14.45 -8.27
N ASN A 301 -8.80 -14.65 -7.42
CA ASN A 301 -8.82 -15.50 -6.24
C ASN A 301 -9.26 -14.72 -4.99
N LYS A 302 -10.53 -14.31 -4.96
CA LYS A 302 -11.10 -13.48 -3.89
C LYS A 302 -10.77 -14.03 -2.49
N ASN A 303 -10.36 -13.14 -1.57
CA ASN A 303 -9.92 -13.46 -0.20
C ASN A 303 -8.76 -14.47 -0.12
N SER A 304 -8.07 -14.75 -1.23
CA SER A 304 -7.03 -15.77 -1.32
C SER A 304 -7.50 -17.18 -0.89
N ASP A 305 -8.78 -17.51 -1.08
CA ASP A 305 -9.31 -18.86 -0.77
C ASP A 305 -9.03 -19.84 -1.93
N PRO A 306 -8.14 -20.83 -1.76
CA PRO A 306 -7.87 -21.82 -2.82
C PRO A 306 -9.04 -22.76 -3.11
N TYR A 307 -10.02 -22.89 -2.22
CA TYR A 307 -11.08 -23.90 -2.32
C TYR A 307 -11.87 -23.85 -3.65
N PRO A 308 -12.37 -22.68 -4.13
CA PRO A 308 -13.18 -22.61 -5.36
C PRO A 308 -12.44 -23.10 -6.62
N LEU A 309 -11.12 -22.92 -6.67
CA LEU A 309 -10.31 -23.24 -7.84
C LEU A 309 -9.80 -24.68 -7.85
N TRP A 310 -9.66 -25.31 -6.69
CA TRP A 310 -8.89 -26.56 -6.58
C TRP A 310 -9.65 -27.72 -5.93
N HIS A 311 -10.72 -27.47 -5.19
CA HIS A 311 -11.49 -28.55 -4.59
C HIS A 311 -12.27 -29.33 -5.66
N SER A 312 -12.31 -30.65 -5.58
CA SER A 312 -12.96 -31.50 -6.59
C SER A 312 -14.47 -31.24 -6.70
N SER A 313 -15.14 -30.87 -5.61
CA SER A 313 -16.57 -30.51 -5.64
C SER A 313 -16.88 -29.26 -6.48
N GLN A 314 -15.85 -28.50 -6.89
CA GLN A 314 -15.98 -27.29 -7.69
C GLN A 314 -15.82 -27.55 -9.20
N ILE A 315 -15.68 -28.81 -9.62
CA ILE A 315 -15.60 -29.23 -11.02
C ILE A 315 -16.92 -29.00 -11.77
N GLU A 316 -18.04 -29.48 -11.21
CA GLU A 316 -19.38 -29.34 -11.81
C GLU A 316 -19.85 -27.87 -11.88
N PRO A 317 -19.68 -27.05 -10.82
CA PRO A 317 -19.90 -25.60 -10.92
C PRO A 317 -19.04 -24.87 -11.97
N GLY A 318 -17.93 -25.48 -12.40
CA GLY A 318 -16.98 -24.90 -13.36
C GLY A 318 -15.98 -23.90 -12.76
N SER A 319 -15.89 -23.79 -11.43
CA SER A 319 -14.90 -22.94 -10.76
C SER A 319 -13.53 -23.60 -10.69
N ASN A 320 -13.47 -24.94 -10.58
CA ASN A 320 -12.24 -25.70 -10.72
C ASN A 320 -11.90 -25.86 -12.20
N ILE A 321 -11.15 -24.87 -12.71
CA ILE A 321 -10.82 -24.75 -14.12
C ILE A 321 -10.07 -26.00 -14.60
N SER A 322 -9.07 -26.46 -13.85
CA SER A 322 -8.22 -27.58 -14.26
C SER A 322 -8.89 -28.95 -14.25
N LYS A 323 -10.17 -29.05 -13.84
CA LYS A 323 -10.85 -30.34 -13.59
C LYS A 323 -10.06 -31.24 -12.63
N PHE A 324 -9.33 -30.60 -11.71
CA PHE A 324 -8.40 -31.25 -10.79
C PHE A 324 -9.14 -31.95 -9.66
N SER A 325 -8.75 -33.17 -9.33
CA SER A 325 -9.31 -33.93 -8.22
C SER A 325 -8.22 -34.75 -7.56
N ASN A 326 -7.99 -34.47 -6.27
CA ASN A 326 -7.07 -35.22 -5.43
C ASN A 326 -7.64 -35.25 -4.00
N ARG A 327 -7.89 -36.47 -3.49
CA ARG A 327 -8.52 -36.66 -2.17
C ARG A 327 -7.74 -35.99 -1.04
N LYS A 328 -6.40 -36.06 -1.06
CA LYS A 328 -5.56 -35.43 -0.03
C LYS A 328 -5.62 -33.90 -0.14
N ALA A 329 -5.65 -33.37 -1.35
CA ALA A 329 -5.81 -31.92 -1.57
C ALA A 329 -7.17 -31.44 -1.04
N ASP A 330 -8.25 -32.17 -1.35
CA ASP A 330 -9.60 -31.87 -0.86
C ASP A 330 -9.64 -31.84 0.69
N GLU A 331 -9.13 -32.89 1.33
CA GLU A 331 -9.04 -32.97 2.80
C GLU A 331 -8.22 -31.81 3.42
N LEU A 332 -7.13 -31.40 2.77
CA LEU A 332 -6.30 -30.29 3.24
C LEU A 332 -7.01 -28.95 3.09
N LEU A 333 -7.75 -28.74 2.01
CA LEU A 333 -8.54 -27.53 1.78
C LEU A 333 -9.70 -27.40 2.77
N GLU A 334 -10.39 -28.51 3.08
CA GLU A 334 -11.43 -28.55 4.12
C GLU A 334 -10.86 -28.21 5.50
N LYS A 335 -9.72 -28.82 5.87
CA LYS A 335 -9.01 -28.52 7.14
C LYS A 335 -8.53 -27.08 7.19
N TYR A 336 -7.97 -26.55 6.10
CA TYR A 336 -7.55 -25.15 5.96
C TYR A 336 -8.71 -24.20 6.26
N LYS A 337 -9.88 -24.45 5.67
CA LYS A 337 -11.08 -23.62 5.84
C LYS A 337 -11.64 -23.64 7.26
N LEU A 338 -11.57 -24.79 7.94
CA LEU A 338 -12.09 -24.98 9.30
C LEU A 338 -11.08 -24.62 10.41
N ALA A 339 -9.78 -24.52 10.09
CA ALA A 339 -8.73 -24.26 11.06
C ALA A 339 -8.91 -22.89 11.72
N LYS A 340 -9.03 -22.85 13.06
CA LYS A 340 -9.03 -21.60 13.84
C LYS A 340 -7.63 -21.13 14.22
N ASP A 341 -6.72 -22.09 14.41
CA ASP A 341 -5.31 -21.84 14.70
C ASP A 341 -4.56 -21.44 13.43
N LYS A 342 -3.87 -20.29 13.47
CA LYS A 342 -3.18 -19.72 12.31
C LYS A 342 -2.04 -20.62 11.83
N THR A 343 -1.23 -21.17 12.74
CA THR A 343 -0.08 -22.00 12.39
C THR A 343 -0.53 -23.31 11.73
N LYS A 344 -1.56 -23.99 12.27
CA LYS A 344 -2.13 -25.17 11.63
C LYS A 344 -2.73 -24.84 10.26
N ARG A 345 -3.40 -23.70 10.13
CA ARG A 345 -3.96 -23.25 8.85
C ARG A 345 -2.85 -23.09 7.80
N GLU A 346 -1.75 -22.44 8.15
CA GLU A 346 -0.58 -22.29 7.28
C GLU A 346 0.03 -23.65 6.90
N GLN A 347 0.19 -24.57 7.86
CA GLN A 347 0.69 -25.93 7.58
C GLN A 347 -0.19 -26.70 6.58
N TYR A 348 -1.51 -26.64 6.71
CA TYR A 348 -2.41 -27.30 5.76
C TYR A 348 -2.29 -26.70 4.36
N TYR A 349 -2.13 -25.38 4.27
CA TYR A 349 -1.94 -24.68 3.02
C TYR A 349 -0.60 -25.05 2.36
N ASP A 350 0.49 -25.12 3.12
CA ASP A 350 1.81 -25.52 2.62
C ASP A 350 1.79 -26.96 2.06
N GLU A 351 1.16 -27.90 2.77
CA GLU A 351 0.99 -29.28 2.30
C GLU A 351 0.13 -29.35 1.04
N PHE A 352 -0.91 -28.52 0.94
CA PHE A 352 -1.74 -28.42 -0.26
C PHE A 352 -0.93 -27.87 -1.45
N GLN A 353 -0.14 -26.81 -1.24
CA GLN A 353 0.71 -26.24 -2.27
C GLN A 353 1.74 -27.24 -2.80
N LYS A 354 2.30 -28.11 -1.94
CA LYS A 354 3.19 -29.20 -2.38
C LYS A 354 2.50 -30.13 -3.38
N ILE A 355 1.22 -30.43 -3.19
CA ILE A 355 0.43 -31.25 -4.13
C ILE A 355 0.26 -30.52 -5.46
N ILE A 356 -0.16 -29.25 -5.42
CA ILE A 356 -0.33 -28.44 -6.64
C ILE A 356 0.98 -28.31 -7.43
N ASN A 357 2.09 -28.07 -6.74
CA ASN A 357 3.41 -27.97 -7.36
C ASN A 357 3.85 -29.32 -7.96
N LYS A 358 3.53 -30.43 -7.30
CA LYS A 358 3.86 -31.76 -7.82
C LYS A 358 3.00 -32.17 -9.01
N GLU A 359 1.70 -31.89 -8.97
CA GLU A 359 0.77 -32.35 -10.01
C GLU A 359 0.60 -31.37 -11.17
N ILE A 360 1.01 -30.11 -10.99
CA ILE A 360 1.01 -29.05 -11.99
C ILE A 360 -0.33 -28.99 -12.74
N PRO A 361 -1.47 -28.81 -12.06
CA PRO A 361 -2.75 -28.64 -12.72
C PRO A 361 -2.86 -27.29 -13.45
N ALA A 362 -1.95 -26.35 -13.16
CA ALA A 362 -1.78 -25.10 -13.89
C ALA A 362 -0.32 -24.61 -13.86
N ILE A 363 0.06 -23.83 -14.87
CA ILE A 363 1.29 -23.05 -14.93
C ILE A 363 0.96 -21.63 -14.50
N PHE A 364 1.24 -21.29 -13.24
CA PHE A 364 1.10 -19.92 -12.76
C PHE A 364 2.15 -19.02 -13.43
N LEU A 365 1.73 -17.88 -13.97
CA LEU A 365 2.63 -16.98 -14.71
C LEU A 365 2.99 -15.76 -13.87
N TYR A 366 2.01 -14.93 -13.54
CA TYR A 366 2.22 -13.65 -12.87
C TYR A 366 1.04 -13.27 -11.99
N SER A 367 1.33 -12.57 -10.90
CA SER A 367 0.35 -11.89 -10.05
C SER A 367 0.44 -10.38 -10.26
N THR A 368 -0.70 -9.70 -10.29
CA THR A 368 -0.72 -8.25 -10.42
C THR A 368 -0.50 -7.60 -9.05
N ASN A 369 0.43 -6.65 -8.99
CA ASN A 369 0.54 -5.76 -7.84
C ASN A 369 -0.18 -4.45 -8.14
N TYR A 370 -0.95 -3.97 -7.18
CA TYR A 370 -1.50 -2.64 -7.18
C TYR A 370 -0.49 -1.68 -6.57
N ASN A 371 0.07 -0.81 -7.43
CA ASN A 371 1.06 0.19 -7.05
C ASN A 371 0.35 1.51 -6.74
N TYR A 372 0.14 1.77 -5.45
CA TYR A 372 -0.48 2.99 -4.96
C TYR A 372 0.58 3.97 -4.45
N LEU A 373 0.55 5.19 -4.96
CA LEU A 373 1.40 6.30 -4.52
C LEU A 373 0.55 7.33 -3.80
N ILE A 374 1.01 7.79 -2.63
CA ILE A 374 0.31 8.81 -1.84
C ILE A 374 1.29 9.73 -1.10
N ASP A 375 1.01 11.02 -1.07
CA ASP A 375 1.83 12.04 -0.43
C ASP A 375 1.92 11.80 1.09
N LYS A 376 3.14 11.89 1.63
CA LYS A 376 3.44 11.68 3.05
C LYS A 376 2.65 12.64 3.96
N LYS A 377 2.09 13.73 3.45
CA LYS A 377 1.20 14.63 4.22
C LYS A 377 -0.10 13.95 4.63
N VAL A 378 -0.56 12.96 3.87
CA VAL A 378 -1.72 12.14 4.22
C VAL A 378 -1.25 11.06 5.20
N LYS A 379 -1.76 11.15 6.43
CA LYS A 379 -1.40 10.25 7.54
C LYS A 379 -2.58 9.34 7.87
N GLY A 380 -2.32 8.27 8.62
CA GLY A 380 -3.34 7.29 9.01
C GLY A 380 -3.68 6.26 7.92
N VAL A 381 -2.98 6.30 6.79
CA VAL A 381 -3.15 5.38 5.67
C VAL A 381 -2.68 3.98 6.07
N LYS A 382 -3.63 3.05 6.17
CA LYS A 382 -3.39 1.62 6.38
C LYS A 382 -4.04 0.87 5.24
N ILE A 383 -3.22 0.20 4.43
CA ILE A 383 -3.70 -0.60 3.31
C ILE A 383 -3.21 -2.02 3.53
N GLU A 384 -4.15 -2.89 3.84
CA GLU A 384 -3.93 -4.32 4.09
C GLU A 384 -4.95 -5.10 3.27
N ASN A 385 -4.51 -6.15 2.57
CA ASN A 385 -5.37 -7.11 1.86
C ASN A 385 -6.43 -6.46 0.95
N LEU A 386 -6.03 -5.99 -0.23
CA LEU A 386 -6.98 -5.51 -1.26
C LEU A 386 -7.61 -6.69 -1.98
N ASN A 387 -8.95 -6.80 -2.01
CA ASN A 387 -9.62 -7.68 -2.95
C ASN A 387 -9.82 -7.00 -4.31
N SER A 388 -9.98 -5.68 -4.29
CA SER A 388 -10.08 -4.81 -5.46
C SER A 388 -9.38 -3.46 -5.21
N PRO A 389 -8.98 -2.72 -6.26
CA PRO A 389 -8.31 -1.42 -6.15
C PRO A 389 -8.95 -0.43 -5.17
N GLU A 390 -10.28 -0.34 -5.17
CA GLU A 390 -11.05 0.61 -4.35
C GLU A 390 -11.02 0.26 -2.85
N ASP A 391 -10.71 -0.99 -2.47
CA ASP A 391 -10.56 -1.38 -1.05
C ASP A 391 -9.47 -0.57 -0.31
N ARG A 392 -8.60 0.16 -1.03
CA ARG A 392 -7.60 1.06 -0.43
C ARG A 392 -8.22 2.11 0.50
N PHE A 393 -9.49 2.45 0.26
CA PHE A 393 -10.26 3.40 1.06
C PHE A 393 -10.93 2.75 2.29
N ASN A 394 -10.73 1.47 2.58
CA ASN A 394 -11.34 0.82 3.76
C ASN A 394 -10.95 1.48 5.09
N SER A 395 -9.77 2.10 5.16
CA SER A 395 -9.31 2.87 6.32
C SER A 395 -9.52 4.38 6.20
N ILE A 396 -10.30 4.88 5.22
CA ILE A 396 -10.44 6.33 4.93
C ILE A 396 -10.90 7.15 6.14
N LYS A 397 -11.64 6.55 7.07
CA LYS A 397 -12.05 7.19 8.33
C LYS A 397 -10.86 7.63 9.20
N ASP A 398 -9.75 6.90 9.12
CA ASP A 398 -8.56 7.11 9.92
C ASP A 398 -7.57 8.05 9.22
N TRP A 399 -7.82 8.42 7.95
CA TRP A 399 -6.92 9.27 7.18
C TRP A 399 -7.08 10.73 7.60
N TYR A 400 -5.96 11.44 7.76
CA TYR A 400 -5.95 12.84 8.14
C TYR A 400 -4.78 13.61 7.53
N ILE A 401 -5.00 14.90 7.29
CA ILE A 401 -3.98 15.86 6.85
C ILE A 401 -3.73 16.91 7.94
N LYS A 402 -4.80 17.39 8.58
CA LYS A 402 -4.71 18.36 9.67
C LYS A 402 -4.51 17.65 11.01
N THR A 403 -3.75 18.29 11.89
CA THR A 403 -3.49 17.80 13.25
C THR A 403 -3.76 18.89 14.26
N LYS A 404 -4.08 18.49 15.49
CA LYS A 404 -4.18 19.37 16.66
C LYS A 404 -3.42 18.74 17.81
N ARG A 405 -2.87 19.56 18.71
CA ARG A 405 -2.23 19.08 19.92
C ARG A 405 -3.24 19.01 21.06
N GLY A 406 -3.31 17.87 21.74
CA GLY A 406 -4.14 17.66 22.92
C GLY A 406 -3.29 17.16 24.09
N ARG A 407 -3.79 17.35 25.32
CA ARG A 407 -3.16 16.73 26.50
C ARG A 407 -3.17 15.21 26.36
N LYS A 408 -2.03 14.58 26.63
CA LYS A 408 -1.92 13.12 26.79
C LYS A 408 -2.93 12.67 27.85
N LYS A 409 -3.70 11.64 27.55
CA LYS A 409 -4.66 11.06 28.50
C LYS A 409 -3.96 10.21 29.54
#